data_AF-A0A1Z5JKG4-F1
#
_entry.id   AF-A0A1Z5JKG4-F1
#
_cell.length_a   1.000
_cell.length_b   1.000
_cell.length_c   1.000
_cell.angle_alpha   90.00
_cell.angle_beta   90.00
_cell.angle_gamma   90.00
#
_symmetry.space_group_name_H-M   'P 1'
#
loop_
_entity.id
_entity.type
_entity.pdbx_description
1 polymer ?
#
loop_
_entity_poly.entity_id
_entity_poly.type
_entity_poly.pdbx_seq_one_letter_code
_entity_poly.pdbx_strand_id
1 'polypeptide(L)'
;MLTPQKRVRSVSLDDRSSIPPGLSTLLDAADRLNVFADITNASSMGVLLDAATSVATKQPRLSEISDDERLDIVRPSPEELAEATTFRSRSALDHWYGRLRELYEYKALHHNCLVPQKYPPNPALGIWVNKQRMEKKLLDQGHRSAMTQYRLDKLNQAGFVWAKPKGDVSWDTKYAELCAFHEKHGHCMVPTKFSENTALGRWISTQRAQYKEWKQNRPTHMTPERYDKLCALHFQFECSKSEVHW
;
A
#
# COMPACT_ATOMS: atom_id res chain seq x y z
N MET A 1 40.12 26.10 -56.67
CA MET A 1 38.74 26.35 -56.18
C MET A 1 38.72 26.03 -54.70
N LEU A 2 38.72 27.08 -53.89
CA LEU A 2 38.85 27.04 -52.43
C LEU A 2 37.45 26.83 -51.83
N THR A 3 37.24 25.73 -51.11
CA THR A 3 36.07 25.57 -50.24
C THR A 3 36.40 26.15 -48.86
N PRO A 4 35.55 27.02 -48.29
CA PRO A 4 35.89 27.72 -47.06
C PRO A 4 35.59 26.86 -45.83
N GLN A 5 36.58 26.78 -44.93
CA GLN A 5 36.39 26.35 -43.56
C GLN A 5 35.39 27.27 -42.85
N LYS A 6 34.35 26.71 -42.22
CA LYS A 6 33.49 27.45 -41.30
C LYS A 6 33.96 27.23 -39.86
N ARG A 7 34.66 28.27 -39.42
CA ARG A 7 34.93 28.76 -38.06
C ARG A 7 33.89 28.34 -37.02
N VAL A 8 34.38 27.66 -35.99
CA VAL A 8 33.74 27.47 -34.67
C VAL A 8 33.41 28.85 -34.09
N ARG A 9 32.13 29.09 -33.74
CA ARG A 9 31.72 30.20 -32.88
C ARG A 9 31.33 29.63 -31.53
N SER A 10 32.15 29.94 -30.53
CA SER A 10 31.78 29.92 -29.12
C SER A 10 30.62 30.89 -28.89
N VAL A 11 29.54 30.41 -28.28
CA VAL A 11 28.51 31.27 -27.67
C VAL A 11 28.42 30.88 -26.20
N SER A 12 28.73 31.88 -25.37
CA SER A 12 28.72 31.83 -23.91
C SER A 12 27.34 31.55 -23.33
N LEU A 13 27.40 31.09 -22.09
CA LEU A 13 26.33 30.93 -21.11
C LEU A 13 25.37 32.11 -21.05
N ASP A 14 24.12 31.75 -20.76
CA ASP A 14 23.04 32.52 -20.13
C ASP A 14 21.80 32.67 -21.01
N ASP A 15 20.91 31.67 -20.95
CA ASP A 15 19.48 31.91 -20.78
C ASP A 15 18.77 30.60 -20.40
N ARG A 16 18.66 30.33 -19.09
CA ARG A 16 17.80 29.26 -18.55
C ARG A 16 16.44 29.87 -18.20
N SER A 17 15.59 30.04 -19.20
CA SER A 17 14.17 30.17 -18.98
C SER A 17 13.39 29.59 -20.17
N SER A 18 12.44 28.70 -19.89
CA SER A 18 11.49 28.04 -20.81
C SER A 18 11.89 26.72 -21.47
N ILE A 19 11.84 25.61 -20.72
CA ILE A 19 11.28 24.32 -21.22
C ILE A 19 10.49 23.64 -20.07
N PRO A 20 9.22 23.22 -20.27
CA PRO A 20 8.34 22.66 -19.23
C PRO A 20 8.68 21.21 -18.82
N PRO A 21 8.38 20.78 -17.58
CA PRO A 21 8.82 19.49 -17.04
C PRO A 21 7.84 18.37 -17.38
N GLY A 22 8.26 17.50 -18.30
CA GLY A 22 7.50 16.31 -18.66
C GLY A 22 8.09 15.68 -19.89
N LEU A 23 9.29 15.07 -19.74
CA LEU A 23 9.94 14.09 -20.65
C LEU A 23 11.44 13.92 -20.30
N SER A 24 11.78 13.70 -19.02
CA SER A 24 13.16 13.38 -18.61
C SER A 24 13.21 12.32 -17.51
N THR A 25 12.40 11.28 -17.63
CA THR A 25 12.48 10.09 -16.76
C THR A 25 12.19 8.81 -17.56
N LEU A 26 12.71 8.76 -18.80
CA LEU A 26 12.70 7.57 -19.65
C LEU A 26 14.11 7.25 -20.17
N LEU A 27 15.13 7.54 -19.35
CA LEU A 27 16.50 7.12 -19.64
C LEU A 27 17.30 6.71 -18.40
N ASP A 28 16.62 6.26 -17.34
CA ASP A 28 17.28 5.72 -16.13
C ASP A 28 16.74 4.33 -15.73
N ALA A 29 15.95 3.71 -16.62
CA ALA A 29 15.35 2.39 -16.41
C ALA A 29 16.19 1.22 -16.98
N ALA A 30 17.38 1.50 -17.54
CA ALA A 30 18.18 0.49 -18.24
C ALA A 30 19.29 -0.18 -17.41
N ASP A 31 19.53 0.23 -16.15
CA ASP A 31 20.63 -0.32 -15.33
C ASP A 31 20.21 -1.21 -14.15
N ARG A 32 18.93 -1.63 -14.08
CA ARG A 32 18.41 -2.48 -12.99
C ARG A 32 18.25 -3.96 -13.31
N LEU A 33 18.81 -4.44 -14.41
CA LEU A 33 18.73 -5.86 -14.80
C LEU A 33 20.05 -6.62 -14.79
N ASN A 34 21.07 -6.15 -14.07
CA ASN A 34 22.31 -6.92 -13.96
C ASN A 34 23.00 -6.84 -12.61
N VAL A 35 22.49 -7.59 -11.61
CA VAL A 35 23.31 -8.05 -10.47
C VAL A 35 22.90 -9.47 -10.07
N PHE A 36 23.58 -10.42 -10.72
CA PHE A 36 24.11 -11.71 -10.25
C PHE A 36 23.19 -12.91 -9.92
N ALA A 37 23.41 -13.92 -10.76
CA ALA A 37 23.21 -15.34 -10.56
C ALA A 37 24.18 -15.96 -9.53
N ASP A 38 23.88 -17.23 -9.21
CA ASP A 38 24.67 -18.26 -8.53
C ASP A 38 24.81 -18.19 -7.00
N ILE A 39 24.22 -19.19 -6.31
CA ILE A 39 24.96 -20.37 -5.81
C ILE A 39 23.93 -21.47 -5.48
N THR A 40 24.12 -22.59 -6.15
CA THR A 40 23.53 -23.89 -5.87
C THR A 40 23.98 -24.42 -4.50
N ASN A 41 23.06 -24.94 -3.70
CA ASN A 41 23.37 -26.10 -2.86
C ASN A 41 22.12 -26.97 -2.69
N ALA A 42 22.10 -28.06 -3.43
CA ALA A 42 21.21 -29.18 -3.25
C ALA A 42 21.92 -30.22 -2.37
N SER A 43 21.43 -30.46 -1.16
CA SER A 43 21.41 -31.77 -0.50
C SER A 43 20.91 -31.65 0.94
N SER A 44 20.15 -32.67 1.35
CA SER A 44 19.69 -32.94 2.71
C SER A 44 18.40 -32.23 3.14
N MET A 45 17.26 -32.85 2.81
CA MET A 45 16.48 -33.63 3.79
C MET A 45 15.25 -34.20 3.07
N GLY A 46 15.46 -35.32 2.38
CA GLY A 46 14.36 -36.20 2.03
C GLY A 46 13.97 -37.02 3.25
N VAL A 47 12.82 -36.74 3.83
CA VAL A 47 11.83 -37.74 4.30
C VAL A 47 10.56 -37.00 4.75
N LEU A 48 9.42 -37.68 4.56
CA LEU A 48 8.03 -37.28 4.83
C LEU A 48 7.27 -36.67 3.65
N LEU A 49 7.19 -37.47 2.58
CA LEU A 49 5.97 -37.61 1.80
C LEU A 49 5.07 -38.58 2.59
N ASP A 50 3.95 -38.10 3.13
CA ASP A 50 2.62 -38.72 2.95
C ASP A 50 1.52 -38.01 3.77
N ALA A 51 0.41 -37.80 3.07
CA ALA A 51 -0.94 -37.53 3.59
C ALA A 51 -1.22 -36.16 4.27
N ALA A 52 -1.07 -35.06 3.53
CA ALA A 52 -1.94 -33.86 3.70
C ALA A 52 -1.70 -32.80 2.60
N THR A 53 -2.03 -33.09 1.33
CA THR A 53 -2.19 -31.99 0.35
C THR A 53 -3.61 -31.47 0.44
N SER A 54 -3.87 -30.78 1.55
CA SER A 54 -4.97 -29.85 1.70
C SER A 54 -4.81 -28.75 0.65
N VAL A 55 -5.91 -28.44 -0.01
CA VAL A 55 -6.07 -27.42 -1.04
C VAL A 55 -5.49 -26.08 -0.57
N ALA A 56 -4.21 -25.86 -0.88
CA ALA A 56 -3.60 -24.54 -0.86
C ALA A 56 -3.95 -23.88 -2.18
N THR A 57 -5.08 -23.17 -2.22
CA THR A 57 -5.41 -22.26 -3.31
C THR A 57 -4.30 -21.22 -3.40
N LYS A 58 -3.41 -21.43 -4.38
CA LYS A 58 -2.42 -20.45 -4.82
C LYS A 58 -3.21 -19.24 -5.31
N GLN A 59 -3.33 -18.20 -4.49
CA GLN A 59 -4.03 -16.99 -4.93
C GLN A 59 -3.30 -16.42 -6.15
N PRO A 60 -3.99 -16.24 -7.29
CA PRO A 60 -3.35 -15.78 -8.52
C PRO A 60 -2.79 -14.37 -8.33
N ARG A 61 -1.67 -14.10 -9.00
CA ARG A 61 -1.01 -12.80 -8.99
C ARG A 61 -1.94 -11.82 -9.71
N LEU A 62 -2.22 -10.65 -9.13
CA LEU A 62 -3.17 -9.65 -9.67
C LEU A 62 -2.89 -9.19 -11.12
N SER A 63 -1.69 -9.46 -11.63
CA SER A 63 -1.26 -9.21 -13.02
C SER A 63 -1.67 -10.30 -14.02
N GLU A 64 -2.19 -11.43 -13.56
CA GLU A 64 -2.53 -12.61 -14.39
C GLU A 64 -4.05 -12.80 -14.56
N ILE A 65 -4.86 -11.97 -13.91
CA ILE A 65 -6.32 -12.01 -13.97
C ILE A 65 -6.76 -11.19 -15.18
N SER A 66 -7.52 -11.78 -16.10
CA SER A 66 -8.05 -11.04 -17.26
C SER A 66 -8.94 -9.89 -16.79
N ASP A 67 -9.03 -8.81 -17.60
CA ASP A 67 -9.91 -7.69 -17.26
C ASP A 67 -11.36 -8.14 -17.03
N ASP A 68 -11.83 -9.17 -17.76
CA ASP A 68 -13.14 -9.80 -17.58
C ASP A 68 -13.28 -10.55 -16.24
N GLU A 69 -12.28 -11.30 -15.83
CA GLU A 69 -12.30 -12.03 -14.54
C GLU A 69 -12.18 -11.06 -13.35
N ARG A 70 -11.52 -9.91 -13.57
CA ARG A 70 -11.49 -8.80 -12.61
C ARG A 70 -12.84 -8.07 -12.53
N LEU A 71 -13.62 -8.03 -13.61
CA LEU A 71 -14.96 -7.43 -13.66
C LEU A 71 -16.02 -8.26 -12.91
N ASP A 72 -15.94 -9.60 -12.95
CA ASP A 72 -16.87 -10.49 -12.24
C ASP A 72 -16.76 -10.38 -10.71
N ILE A 73 -15.59 -10.00 -10.20
CA ILE A 73 -15.37 -9.80 -8.76
C ILE A 73 -16.15 -8.57 -8.26
N VAL A 74 -16.31 -7.55 -9.10
CA VAL A 74 -16.87 -6.23 -8.73
C VAL A 74 -18.27 -5.97 -9.29
N ARG A 75 -18.95 -7.03 -9.75
CA ARG A 75 -20.34 -6.98 -10.24
C ARG A 75 -21.28 -7.81 -9.36
N PRO A 76 -22.55 -7.39 -9.18
CA PRO A 76 -23.63 -8.21 -8.64
C PRO A 76 -23.73 -9.58 -9.30
N SER A 77 -23.96 -10.62 -8.49
CA SER A 77 -24.36 -11.94 -9.01
C SER A 77 -25.73 -11.83 -9.71
N PRO A 78 -26.02 -12.64 -10.75
CA PRO A 78 -27.36 -12.73 -11.31
C PRO A 78 -28.45 -13.00 -10.27
N GLU A 79 -28.13 -13.77 -9.23
CA GLU A 79 -29.04 -14.07 -8.11
C GLU A 79 -29.35 -12.82 -7.29
N GLU A 80 -28.33 -12.04 -6.90
CA GLU A 80 -28.53 -10.78 -6.17
C GLU A 80 -29.32 -9.75 -7.00
N LEU A 81 -29.12 -9.72 -8.32
CA LEU A 81 -29.90 -8.87 -9.24
C LEU A 81 -31.36 -9.30 -9.30
N ALA A 82 -31.63 -10.60 -9.28
CA ALA A 82 -32.99 -11.14 -9.25
C ALA A 82 -33.70 -10.87 -7.92
N GLU A 83 -32.99 -10.97 -6.79
CA GLU A 83 -33.51 -10.64 -5.45
C GLU A 83 -33.77 -9.13 -5.27
N ALA A 84 -33.02 -8.28 -5.96
CA ALA A 84 -33.24 -6.85 -6.00
C ALA A 84 -34.46 -6.49 -6.86
N THR A 85 -35.66 -6.75 -6.34
CA THR A 85 -36.93 -6.55 -7.07
C THR A 85 -37.39 -5.09 -7.14
N THR A 86 -37.06 -4.27 -6.14
CA THR A 86 -37.47 -2.86 -6.07
C THR A 86 -36.40 -1.93 -6.63
N PHE A 87 -36.81 -0.76 -7.11
CA PHE A 87 -35.86 0.29 -7.51
C PHE A 87 -34.87 0.65 -6.39
N ARG A 88 -35.35 0.73 -5.15
CA ARG A 88 -34.52 1.05 -3.98
C ARG A 88 -33.48 -0.03 -3.69
N SER A 89 -33.85 -1.31 -3.75
CA SER A 89 -32.91 -2.41 -3.53
C SER A 89 -31.88 -2.53 -4.65
N ARG A 90 -32.28 -2.33 -5.91
CA ARG A 90 -31.34 -2.28 -7.06
C ARG A 90 -30.34 -1.14 -6.92
N SER A 91 -30.84 0.05 -6.59
CA SER A 91 -29.99 1.22 -6.38
C SER A 91 -29.02 0.98 -5.21
N ALA A 92 -29.48 0.42 -4.08
CA ALA A 92 -28.60 0.12 -2.95
C ALA A 92 -27.53 -0.93 -3.28
N LEU A 93 -27.86 -1.93 -4.10
CA LEU A 93 -26.93 -2.94 -4.59
C LEU A 93 -25.86 -2.31 -5.48
N ASP A 94 -26.26 -1.52 -6.47
CA ASP A 94 -25.33 -0.81 -7.36
C ASP A 94 -24.40 0.14 -6.59
N HIS A 95 -24.92 0.92 -5.64
CA HIS A 95 -24.11 1.77 -4.78
C HIS A 95 -23.09 0.97 -3.96
N TRP A 96 -23.48 -0.18 -3.39
CA TRP A 96 -22.56 -1.01 -2.62
C TRP A 96 -21.42 -1.52 -3.50
N TYR A 97 -21.73 -1.95 -4.72
CA TYR A 97 -20.75 -2.41 -5.69
C TYR A 97 -19.88 -1.30 -6.28
N GLY A 98 -20.42 -0.09 -6.45
CA GLY A 98 -19.63 1.10 -6.76
C GLY A 98 -18.55 1.35 -5.71
N ARG A 99 -18.88 1.22 -4.42
CA ARG A 99 -17.90 1.34 -3.33
C ARG A 99 -16.89 0.20 -3.30
N LEU A 100 -17.30 -1.01 -3.66
CA LEU A 100 -16.37 -2.12 -3.81
C LEU A 100 -15.35 -1.84 -4.93
N ARG A 101 -15.79 -1.29 -6.06
CA ARG A 101 -14.87 -0.84 -7.15
C ARG A 101 -13.86 0.19 -6.66
N GLU A 102 -14.32 1.23 -5.98
CA GLU A 102 -13.44 2.24 -5.37
C GLU A 102 -12.42 1.64 -4.39
N LEU A 103 -12.79 0.58 -3.65
CA LEU A 103 -11.86 -0.14 -2.78
C LEU A 103 -10.77 -0.88 -3.58
N TYR A 104 -11.10 -1.46 -4.73
CA TYR A 104 -10.10 -2.09 -5.61
C TYR A 104 -9.15 -1.07 -6.23
N GLU A 105 -9.66 0.11 -6.59
CA GLU A 105 -8.83 1.23 -7.05
C GLU A 105 -7.87 1.68 -5.94
N TYR A 106 -8.39 1.84 -4.71
CA TYR A 106 -7.56 2.13 -3.55
C TYR A 106 -6.47 1.05 -3.36
N LYS A 107 -6.84 -0.23 -3.43
CA LYS A 107 -5.89 -1.34 -3.30
C LYS A 107 -4.81 -1.31 -4.39
N ALA A 108 -5.17 -0.95 -5.62
CA ALA A 108 -4.20 -0.84 -6.71
C ALA A 108 -3.18 0.27 -6.45
N LEU A 109 -3.62 1.40 -5.89
CA LEU A 109 -2.78 2.55 -5.59
C LEU A 109 -1.93 2.36 -4.31
N HIS A 110 -2.51 1.74 -3.27
CA HIS A 110 -1.91 1.65 -1.94
C HIS A 110 -1.31 0.28 -1.61
N HIS A 111 -1.54 -0.72 -2.46
CA HIS A 111 -1.19 -2.13 -2.25
C HIS A 111 -1.84 -2.77 -0.99
N ASN A 112 -2.86 -2.15 -0.41
CA ASN A 112 -3.57 -2.63 0.76
C ASN A 112 -5.03 -2.13 0.77
N CYS A 113 -5.87 -2.71 1.64
CA CYS A 113 -7.28 -2.31 1.83
C CYS A 113 -7.50 -1.50 3.14
N LEU A 114 -6.46 -0.82 3.62
CA LEU A 114 -6.47 -0.11 4.91
C LEU A 114 -6.88 1.35 4.75
N VAL A 115 -8.07 1.55 4.17
CA VAL A 115 -8.59 2.90 3.90
C VAL A 115 -8.75 3.70 5.20
N PRO A 116 -8.15 4.91 5.30
CA PRO A 116 -8.39 5.83 6.40
C PRO A 116 -9.87 6.21 6.49
N GLN A 117 -10.38 6.41 7.71
CA GLN A 117 -11.78 6.85 7.87
C GLN A 117 -12.02 8.24 7.24
N LYS A 118 -11.02 9.13 7.36
CA LYS A 118 -11.00 10.45 6.73
C LYS A 118 -10.09 10.42 5.51
N TYR A 119 -10.40 9.58 4.52
CA TYR A 119 -9.60 9.47 3.30
C TYR A 119 -9.85 10.70 2.40
N PRO A 120 -8.92 11.66 2.27
CA PRO A 120 -9.22 12.94 1.62
C PRO A 120 -9.62 12.85 0.14
N PRO A 121 -8.97 11.99 -0.69
CA PRO A 121 -9.37 11.83 -2.09
C PRO A 121 -10.80 11.30 -2.28
N ASN A 122 -11.26 10.44 -1.37
CA ASN A 122 -12.62 9.90 -1.39
C ASN A 122 -13.14 9.65 0.04
N PRO A 123 -13.69 10.68 0.71
CA PRO A 123 -14.15 10.55 2.09
C PRO A 123 -15.27 9.53 2.25
N ALA A 124 -16.10 9.39 1.21
CA ALA A 124 -17.23 8.49 1.24
C ALA A 124 -16.81 7.01 1.19
N LEU A 125 -15.69 6.67 0.54
CA LEU A 125 -15.08 5.34 0.65
C LEU A 125 -14.63 5.07 2.09
N GLY A 126 -13.95 6.02 2.73
CA GLY A 126 -13.50 5.88 4.13
C GLY A 126 -14.66 5.65 5.11
N ILE A 127 -15.78 6.37 4.93
CA ILE A 127 -17.02 6.18 5.68
C ILE A 127 -17.63 4.80 5.41
N TRP A 128 -17.71 4.40 4.14
CA TRP A 128 -18.27 3.10 3.74
C TRP A 128 -17.47 1.93 4.30
N VAL A 129 -16.13 1.98 4.24
CA VAL A 129 -15.23 0.98 4.82
C VAL A 129 -15.46 0.86 6.33
N ASN A 130 -15.60 1.99 7.03
CA ASN A 130 -15.90 1.96 8.46
C ASN A 130 -17.27 1.33 8.75
N LYS A 131 -18.28 1.63 7.92
CA LYS A 131 -19.60 0.99 8.01
C LYS A 131 -19.50 -0.52 7.82
N GLN A 132 -18.75 -1.03 6.85
CA GLN A 132 -18.59 -2.49 6.66
C GLN A 132 -18.01 -3.16 7.91
N ARG A 133 -17.00 -2.55 8.54
CA ARG A 133 -16.43 -3.07 9.80
C ARG A 133 -17.46 -3.09 10.95
N MET A 134 -18.33 -2.07 11.04
CA MET A 134 -19.42 -2.04 12.02
C MET A 134 -20.46 -3.14 11.76
N GLU A 135 -20.90 -3.30 10.51
CA GLU A 135 -21.88 -4.32 10.12
C GLU A 135 -21.34 -5.74 10.38
N LYS A 136 -20.05 -5.99 10.15
CA LYS A 136 -19.40 -7.25 10.53
C LYS A 136 -19.40 -7.48 12.03
N LYS A 137 -19.08 -6.45 12.81
CA LYS A 137 -19.11 -6.53 14.27
C LYS A 137 -20.52 -6.85 14.79
N LEU A 138 -21.56 -6.23 14.22
CA LEU A 138 -22.95 -6.56 14.56
C LEU A 138 -23.29 -8.01 14.24
N LEU A 139 -22.87 -8.49 13.07
CA LEU A 139 -23.04 -9.88 12.66
C LEU A 139 -22.37 -10.85 13.65
N ASP A 140 -21.13 -10.57 14.05
CA ASP A 140 -20.36 -11.40 14.99
C ASP A 140 -20.95 -11.42 16.40
N GLN A 141 -21.70 -10.38 16.76
CA GLN A 141 -22.42 -10.27 18.03
C GLN A 141 -23.82 -10.91 17.97
N GLY A 142 -24.21 -11.49 16.83
CA GLY A 142 -25.55 -12.06 16.63
C GLY A 142 -26.65 -11.02 16.49
N HIS A 143 -26.32 -9.75 16.26
CA HIS A 143 -27.29 -8.70 16.01
C HIS A 143 -27.71 -8.68 14.53
N ARG A 144 -28.87 -8.08 14.25
CA ARG A 144 -29.32 -7.82 12.88
C ARG A 144 -28.30 -6.91 12.18
N SER A 145 -27.78 -7.39 11.06
CA SER A 145 -26.75 -6.72 10.25
C SER A 145 -27.18 -6.67 8.78
N ALA A 146 -26.74 -5.65 8.05
CA ALA A 146 -26.86 -5.58 6.60
C ALA A 146 -25.70 -6.31 5.88
N MET A 147 -24.81 -6.95 6.63
CA MET A 147 -23.73 -7.79 6.11
C MET A 147 -24.29 -9.15 5.70
N THR A 148 -24.33 -9.42 4.39
CA THR A 148 -24.69 -10.73 3.84
C THR A 148 -23.44 -11.59 3.66
N GLN A 149 -23.62 -12.91 3.56
CA GLN A 149 -22.51 -13.84 3.29
C GLN A 149 -21.76 -13.45 2.00
N TYR A 150 -22.52 -13.13 0.97
CA TYR A 150 -21.96 -12.70 -0.31
C TYR A 150 -21.07 -11.45 -0.19
N ARG A 151 -21.51 -10.45 0.59
CA ARG A 151 -20.71 -9.23 0.85
C ARG A 151 -19.42 -9.54 1.61
N LEU A 152 -19.46 -10.50 2.56
CA LEU A 152 -18.26 -10.97 3.26
C LEU A 152 -17.27 -11.58 2.28
N ASP A 153 -17.73 -12.48 1.42
CA ASP A 153 -16.88 -13.21 0.50
C ASP A 153 -16.20 -12.26 -0.49
N LYS A 154 -16.94 -11.28 -1.03
CA LYS A 154 -16.37 -10.24 -1.90
C LYS A 154 -15.34 -9.37 -1.19
N LEU A 155 -15.60 -8.96 0.06
CA LEU A 155 -14.64 -8.18 0.84
C LEU A 155 -13.40 -9.01 1.22
N ASN A 156 -13.57 -10.28 1.58
CA ASN A 156 -12.47 -11.20 1.88
C ASN A 156 -11.61 -11.45 0.64
N GLN A 157 -12.23 -11.65 -0.53
CA GLN A 157 -11.53 -11.78 -1.82
C GLN A 157 -10.75 -10.51 -2.18
N ALA A 158 -11.27 -9.33 -1.81
CA ALA A 158 -10.53 -8.08 -1.95
C ALA A 158 -9.30 -7.99 -1.02
N GLY A 159 -9.17 -8.87 -0.01
CA GLY A 159 -8.16 -8.76 1.05
C GLY A 159 -8.51 -7.66 2.06
N PHE A 160 -9.81 -7.44 2.29
CA PHE A 160 -10.30 -6.43 3.21
C PHE A 160 -9.89 -6.73 4.66
N VAL A 161 -9.34 -5.71 5.33
CA VAL A 161 -8.92 -5.84 6.73
C VAL A 161 -10.03 -5.34 7.65
N TRP A 162 -10.65 -6.28 8.37
CA TRP A 162 -11.81 -6.06 9.24
C TRP A 162 -11.49 -5.34 10.54
N ALA A 163 -10.30 -5.57 11.11
CA ALA A 163 -9.88 -4.95 12.36
C ALA A 163 -8.70 -4.00 12.12
N LYS A 164 -8.82 -2.77 12.64
CA LYS A 164 -7.63 -1.92 12.85
C LYS A 164 -6.81 -2.56 13.99
N PRO A 165 -5.47 -2.59 13.93
CA PRO A 165 -4.66 -2.98 15.07
C PRO A 165 -5.07 -2.16 16.31
N LYS A 166 -5.38 -2.85 17.42
CA LYS A 166 -5.78 -2.18 18.68
C LYS A 166 -4.60 -1.33 19.18
N GLY A 167 -4.86 -0.07 19.53
CA GLY A 167 -3.89 0.80 20.21
C GLY A 167 -3.12 1.79 19.31
N ASP A 168 -3.43 1.86 18.01
CA ASP A 168 -2.77 2.83 17.13
C ASP A 168 -3.29 4.25 17.41
N VAL A 169 -2.47 5.06 18.10
CA VAL A 169 -2.49 6.52 17.94
C VAL A 169 -2.41 6.79 16.43
N SER A 170 -3.20 7.74 15.92
CA SER A 170 -3.25 7.99 14.48
C SER A 170 -1.84 8.20 13.92
N TRP A 171 -1.53 7.60 12.77
CA TRP A 171 -0.21 7.69 12.16
C TRP A 171 0.23 9.15 12.02
N ASP A 172 -0.70 10.06 11.68
CA ASP A 172 -0.43 11.50 11.55
C ASP A 172 -0.05 12.15 12.88
N THR A 173 -0.65 11.74 14.00
CA THR A 173 -0.26 12.22 15.34
C THR A 173 1.16 11.80 15.68
N LYS A 174 1.51 10.54 15.43
CA LYS A 174 2.87 10.03 15.69
C LYS A 174 3.91 10.62 14.75
N TYR A 175 3.51 10.88 13.51
CA TYR A 175 4.33 11.61 12.55
C TYR A 175 4.60 13.04 13.03
N ALA A 176 3.60 13.75 13.56
CA ALA A 176 3.81 15.07 14.15
C ALA A 176 4.76 15.04 15.36
N GLU A 177 4.67 14.02 16.22
CA GLU A 177 5.64 13.80 17.30
C GLU A 177 7.07 13.57 16.75
N LEU A 178 7.20 12.85 15.63
CA LEU A 178 8.49 12.67 14.96
C LEU A 178 9.04 13.97 14.38
N CYS A 179 8.20 14.81 13.77
CA CYS A 179 8.62 16.13 13.29
C CYS A 179 9.19 16.98 14.44
N ALA A 180 8.47 17.05 15.58
CA ALA A 180 8.94 17.78 16.74
C ALA A 180 10.26 17.21 17.31
N PHE A 181 10.44 15.89 17.29
CA PHE A 181 11.70 15.27 17.66
C PHE A 181 12.84 15.67 16.70
N HIS A 182 12.59 15.65 15.39
CA HIS A 182 13.55 16.05 14.38
C HIS A 182 13.94 17.53 14.52
N GLU A 183 12.98 18.43 14.78
CA GLU A 183 13.25 19.84 15.05
C GLU A 183 14.13 20.04 16.28
N LYS A 184 13.93 19.24 17.34
CA LYS A 184 14.70 19.34 18.60
C LYS A 184 16.11 18.73 18.49
N HIS A 185 16.26 17.61 17.77
CA HIS A 185 17.49 16.80 17.78
C HIS A 185 18.27 16.83 16.45
N GLY A 186 17.68 17.35 15.37
CA GLY A 186 18.28 17.38 14.03
C GLY A 186 18.31 16.04 13.30
N HIS A 187 17.71 14.99 13.87
CA HIS A 187 17.66 13.65 13.29
C HIS A 187 16.41 12.87 13.71
N CYS A 188 16.10 11.78 12.99
CA CYS A 188 14.98 10.88 13.32
C CYS A 188 15.40 9.57 14.02
N MET A 189 16.65 9.46 14.48
CA MET A 189 17.15 8.29 15.24
C MET A 189 16.61 8.25 16.68
N VAL A 190 15.35 7.84 16.86
CA VAL A 190 14.77 7.65 18.19
C VAL A 190 15.00 6.20 18.67
N PRO A 191 15.63 5.98 19.84
CA PRO A 191 15.78 4.64 20.41
C PRO A 191 14.43 3.98 20.70
N THR A 192 14.32 2.66 20.56
CA THR A 192 13.06 1.94 20.85
C THR A 192 12.60 2.13 22.31
N LYS A 193 13.55 2.26 23.24
CA LYS A 193 13.30 2.52 24.66
C LYS A 193 13.53 4.00 25.03
N PHE A 194 13.18 4.93 24.14
CA PHE A 194 13.32 6.36 24.40
C PHE A 194 12.55 6.77 25.67
N SER A 195 13.26 7.29 26.67
CA SER A 195 12.73 7.54 28.01
C SER A 195 11.65 8.62 28.04
N GLU A 196 11.80 9.69 27.25
CA GLU A 196 10.81 10.78 27.20
C GLU A 196 9.51 10.35 26.50
N ASN A 197 9.60 9.47 25.49
CA ASN A 197 8.44 9.00 24.74
C ASN A 197 8.66 7.59 24.17
N THR A 198 8.46 6.58 25.01
CA THR A 198 8.63 5.17 24.61
C THR A 198 7.64 4.76 23.50
N ALA A 199 6.48 5.42 23.41
CA ALA A 199 5.50 5.15 22.37
C ALA A 199 6.01 5.56 20.97
N LEU A 200 6.73 6.69 20.86
CA LEU A 200 7.37 7.12 19.62
C LEU A 200 8.48 6.15 19.18
N GLY A 201 9.34 5.72 20.11
CA GLY A 201 10.40 4.74 19.81
C GLY A 201 9.86 3.40 19.31
N ARG A 202 8.76 2.91 19.90
CA ARG A 202 8.05 1.72 19.41
C ARG A 202 7.43 1.96 18.04
N TRP A 203 6.78 3.11 17.83
CA TRP A 203 6.15 3.44 16.55
C TRP A 203 7.17 3.51 15.40
N ILE A 204 8.35 4.10 15.63
CA ILE A 204 9.47 4.09 14.68
C ILE A 204 9.91 2.68 14.33
N SER A 205 10.04 1.81 15.33
CA SER A 205 10.39 0.40 15.13
C SER A 205 9.34 -0.30 14.26
N THR A 206 8.05 0.00 14.48
CA THR A 206 6.95 -0.47 13.62
C THR A 206 7.07 0.07 12.20
N GLN A 207 7.40 1.36 11.98
CA GLN A 207 7.56 1.90 10.61
C GLN A 207 8.66 1.18 9.84
N ARG A 208 9.79 0.88 10.48
CA ARG A 208 10.89 0.11 9.87
C ARG A 208 10.47 -1.31 9.51
N ALA A 209 9.73 -1.98 10.39
CA ALA A 209 9.18 -3.31 10.12
C ALA A 209 8.17 -3.29 8.96
N GLN A 210 7.22 -2.36 8.97
CA GLN A 210 6.23 -2.18 7.90
C GLN A 210 6.90 -1.86 6.56
N TYR A 211 7.98 -1.08 6.56
CA TYR A 211 8.77 -0.81 5.34
C TYR A 211 9.44 -2.07 4.78
N LYS A 212 10.00 -2.93 5.65
CA LYS A 212 10.59 -4.21 5.22
C LYS A 212 9.56 -5.13 4.58
N GLU A 213 8.38 -5.24 5.19
CA GLU A 213 7.25 -6.00 4.67
C GLU A 213 6.76 -5.40 3.33
N TRP A 214 6.70 -4.07 3.22
CA TRP A 214 6.32 -3.35 2.00
C TRP A 214 7.30 -3.59 0.84
N LYS A 215 8.61 -3.55 1.11
CA LYS A 215 9.67 -3.93 0.14
C LYS A 215 9.50 -5.36 -0.40
N GLN A 216 8.85 -6.24 0.36
CA GLN A 216 8.62 -7.65 0.00
C GLN A 216 7.23 -7.88 -0.60
N ASN A 217 6.49 -6.82 -0.93
CA ASN A 217 5.12 -6.86 -1.43
C ASN A 217 4.16 -7.62 -0.51
N ARG A 218 4.42 -7.63 0.81
CA ARG A 218 3.51 -8.19 1.81
C ARG A 218 2.47 -7.13 2.22
N PRO A 219 1.26 -7.54 2.65
CA PRO A 219 0.25 -6.60 3.12
C PRO A 219 0.73 -5.81 4.35
N THR A 220 0.72 -4.48 4.27
CA THR A 220 1.23 -3.59 5.32
C THR A 220 0.41 -2.32 5.46
N HIS A 221 0.68 -1.58 6.53
CA HIS A 221 0.19 -0.23 6.74
C HIS A 221 1.12 0.85 6.15
N MET A 222 2.19 0.48 5.45
CA MET A 222 3.06 1.43 4.76
C MET A 222 2.40 1.78 3.42
N THR A 223 2.00 3.03 3.24
CA THR A 223 1.49 3.54 1.95
C THR A 223 2.58 4.39 1.28
N PRO A 224 2.52 4.60 -0.04
CA PRO A 224 3.43 5.52 -0.73
C PRO A 224 3.47 6.91 -0.05
N GLU A 225 2.32 7.46 0.35
CA GLU A 225 2.32 8.78 0.99
C GLU A 225 2.99 8.79 2.37
N ARG A 226 2.87 7.68 3.13
CA ARG A 226 3.57 7.54 4.42
C ARG A 226 5.07 7.42 4.22
N TYR A 227 5.49 6.68 3.20
CA TYR A 227 6.89 6.56 2.81
C TYR A 227 7.45 7.92 2.41
N ASP A 228 6.77 8.66 1.53
CA ASP A 228 7.20 9.98 1.06
C ASP A 228 7.34 10.98 2.22
N LYS A 229 6.36 11.01 3.13
CA LYS A 229 6.42 11.83 4.36
C LYS A 229 7.64 11.50 5.22
N LEU A 230 7.94 10.22 5.42
CA LEU A 230 9.11 9.80 6.21
C LEU A 230 10.43 10.15 5.48
N CYS A 231 10.49 9.96 4.16
CA CYS A 231 11.64 10.35 3.35
C CYS A 231 11.90 11.87 3.38
N ALA A 232 10.85 12.70 3.42
CA ALA A 232 10.98 14.15 3.55
C ALA A 232 11.65 14.59 4.87
N LEU A 233 11.59 13.76 5.92
CA LEU A 233 12.30 13.97 7.19
C LEU A 233 13.69 13.33 7.23
N HIS A 234 14.21 12.87 6.09
CA HIS A 234 15.45 12.08 6.01
C HIS A 234 15.43 10.85 6.95
N PHE A 235 14.25 10.25 7.11
CA PHE A 235 14.07 9.10 8.01
C PHE A 235 14.86 7.89 7.52
N GLN A 236 15.73 7.37 8.39
CA GLN A 236 16.53 6.18 8.08
C GLN A 236 15.72 4.91 8.38
N PHE A 237 15.37 4.17 7.33
CA PHE A 237 14.66 2.90 7.45
C PHE A 237 15.58 1.75 7.87
N GLU A 238 16.82 1.78 7.39
CA GLU A 238 17.85 0.77 7.66
C GLU A 238 18.77 1.31 8.76
N CYS A 239 18.73 0.74 9.97
CA CYS A 239 19.78 0.99 10.95
C CYS A 239 20.91 -0.01 10.65
N SER A 240 22.02 0.45 10.08
CA SER A 240 23.26 -0.32 10.16
C SER A 240 23.70 -0.33 11.62
N LYS A 241 24.20 -1.46 12.13
CA LYS A 241 24.71 -1.56 13.51
C LYS A 241 25.98 -0.74 13.74
N SER A 242 26.50 -0.03 12.73
CA SER A 242 27.85 0.53 12.72
C SER A 242 27.95 2.02 13.07
N GLU A 243 26.84 2.75 13.23
CA GLU A 243 26.89 4.21 13.47
C GLU A 243 26.00 4.64 14.64
N VAL A 244 26.25 4.07 15.82
CA VAL A 244 25.68 4.60 17.06
C VAL A 244 26.79 4.71 18.10
N HIS A 245 27.48 5.86 18.08
CA HIS A 245 28.20 6.34 19.25
C HIS A 245 27.21 7.18 20.07
N TRP A 246 26.88 6.67 21.25
CA TRP A 246 26.09 7.35 22.27
C TRP A 246 26.94 8.36 23.04
#